data_AF-A0A497L035-F1
#
_entry.id   AF-A0A497L035-F1
#
_cell.length_a   1.000
_cell.length_b   1.000
_cell.length_c   1.000
_cell.angle_alpha   90.00
_cell.angle_beta   90.00
_cell.angle_gamma   90.00
#
_symmetry.space_group_name_H-M   'P 1'
#
loop_
_entity.id
_entity.type
_entity.pdbx_description
1 polymer ?
#
loop_
_entity_poly.entity_id
_entity_poly.type
_entity_poly.pdbx_seq_one_letter_code
_entity_poly.pdbx_strand_id
1 'polypeptide(L)' 'SEEVFVASSSRELAERFLEAGAKPMPPTHVVGATGLIPALASERGADGACLLGACSNPVNDKEAGNRTLGVLSRGLGLGI' A
#
# COMPACT_ATOMS: atom_id res chain seq x y z
N SER A 1 -6.41 13.66 -5.08
CA SER A 1 -5.27 13.19 -5.88
C SER A 1 -5.54 11.77 -6.34
N GLU A 2 -4.89 11.29 -7.39
CA GLU A 2 -5.07 9.93 -7.94
C GLU A 2 -3.97 8.96 -7.47
N GLU A 3 -3.36 9.26 -6.34
CA GLU A 3 -2.13 8.61 -5.89
C GLU A 3 -2.42 7.34 -5.08
N VAL A 4 -1.47 6.41 -5.11
CA VAL A 4 -1.40 5.27 -4.19
C VAL A 4 -0.10 5.41 -3.40
N PHE A 5 -0.18 5.36 -2.08
CA PHE A 5 0.97 5.43 -1.20
C PHE A 5 1.35 4.05 -0.68
N VAL A 6 2.63 3.85 -0.37
CA VAL A 6 3.14 2.64 0.28
C VAL A 6 3.85 2.97 1.59
N ALA A 7 3.51 2.23 2.64
CA ALA A 7 4.29 2.10 3.87
C ALA A 7 4.66 0.62 4.02
N SER A 8 5.93 0.31 4.27
CA SER A 8 6.43 -1.06 4.30
C SER A 8 7.44 -1.25 5.41
N SER A 9 7.43 -2.44 6.03
CA SER A 9 8.47 -2.88 6.97
C SER A 9 9.71 -3.45 6.28
N SER A 10 9.62 -3.69 4.96
CA SER A 10 10.68 -4.29 4.14
C SER A 10 11.05 -3.36 3.00
N ARG A 11 12.36 -3.13 2.86
CA ARG A 11 12.91 -2.29 1.78
C ARG A 11 12.61 -2.90 0.41
N GLU A 12 12.82 -4.20 0.26
CA GLU A 12 12.55 -4.92 -0.99
C GLU A 12 11.08 -4.81 -1.38
N LEU A 13 10.18 -5.04 -0.42
CA LEU A 13 8.74 -4.94 -0.66
C LEU A 13 8.32 -3.50 -0.98
N ALA A 14 8.96 -2.49 -0.36
CA ALA A 14 8.73 -1.09 -0.70
C ALA A 14 9.14 -0.80 -2.15
N GLU A 15 10.35 -1.22 -2.55
CA GLU A 15 10.88 -1.01 -3.90
C GLU A 15 9.96 -1.59 -4.98
N ARG A 16 9.43 -2.81 -4.78
CA ARG A 16 8.46 -3.43 -5.71
C ARG A 16 7.23 -2.56 -5.93
N PHE A 17 6.66 -1.99 -4.87
CA PHE A 17 5.46 -1.16 -5.01
C PHE A 17 5.76 0.23 -5.55
N LEU A 18 6.93 0.79 -5.26
CA LEU A 18 7.39 2.04 -5.86
C LEU A 18 7.54 1.89 -7.38
N GLU A 19 8.17 0.81 -7.84
CA GLU A 19 8.27 0.47 -9.28
C GLU A 19 6.90 0.23 -9.93
N ALA A 20 5.95 -0.32 -9.17
CA ALA A 20 4.56 -0.53 -9.63
C ALA A 20 3.71 0.76 -9.73
N GLY A 21 4.25 1.90 -9.32
CA GLY A 21 3.62 3.22 -9.40
C GLY A 21 3.10 3.78 -8.08
N ALA A 22 3.42 3.16 -6.94
CA ALA A 22 3.15 3.76 -5.63
C ALA A 22 4.11 4.92 -5.35
N LYS A 23 3.72 5.78 -4.41
CA LYS A 23 4.56 6.82 -3.81
C LYS A 23 4.93 6.45 -2.37
N PRO A 24 6.09 6.88 -1.85
CA PRO A 24 6.39 6.68 -0.44
C PRO A 24 5.34 7.41 0.41
N MET A 25 4.89 6.77 1.49
CA MET A 25 4.02 7.41 2.47
C MET A 25 4.71 8.66 3.04
N PRO A 26 4.03 9.81 3.15
CA PRO A 26 4.60 10.97 3.83
C PRO A 26 4.90 10.66 5.31
N PRO A 27 5.68 11.50 6.03
CA PRO A 27 6.04 11.27 7.43
C PRO A 27 4.84 11.51 8.37
N THR A 28 3.90 10.57 8.36
CA THR A 28 2.63 10.54 9.08
C THR A 28 2.29 9.08 9.44
N HIS A 29 1.10 8.82 9.98
CA HIS A 29 0.70 7.55 10.58
C HIS A 29 -0.35 6.83 9.74
N VAL A 30 -0.27 5.51 9.69
CA VAL A 30 -1.35 4.64 9.22
C VAL A 30 -2.09 4.11 10.45
N VAL A 31 -3.39 4.44 10.56
CA VAL A 31 -4.19 4.14 11.74
C VAL A 31 -5.02 2.86 11.53
N GLY A 32 -5.23 2.10 12.60
CA GLY A 32 -6.09 0.92 12.60
C GLY A 32 -5.40 -0.35 12.08
N ALA A 33 -6.21 -1.34 11.71
CA ALA A 33 -5.72 -2.65 11.29
C ALA A 33 -4.72 -2.56 10.13
N THR A 34 -4.94 -1.64 9.18
CA THR A 34 -4.11 -1.46 7.99
C THR A 34 -2.66 -1.07 8.33
N GLY A 35 -2.42 -0.36 9.44
CA GLY A 35 -1.07 -0.05 9.92
C GLY A 35 -0.54 -1.08 10.91
N LEU A 36 -1.41 -1.58 11.81
CA LEU A 36 -1.02 -2.51 12.86
C LEU A 36 -0.61 -3.89 12.33
N ILE A 37 -1.33 -4.43 11.34
CA ILE A 37 -1.04 -5.77 10.79
C ILE A 37 0.38 -5.84 10.20
N PRO A 38 0.79 -4.98 9.24
CA PRO A 38 2.15 -5.07 8.67
C PRO A 38 3.24 -4.80 9.71
N ALA A 39 3.00 -3.90 10.67
CA ALA A 39 3.95 -3.66 11.76
C ALA A 39 4.09 -4.89 12.69
N LEU A 40 2.98 -5.51 13.09
CA LEU A 40 3.02 -6.71 13.94
C LEU A 40 3.54 -7.95 13.21
N ALA A 41 3.38 -7.99 11.88
CA ALA A 41 3.99 -9.02 11.03
C ALA A 41 5.51 -8.88 11.02
N SER A 42 6.05 -7.66 10.91
CA SER A 42 7.50 -7.43 10.93
C SER A 42 8.14 -7.81 12.26
N GLU A 43 7.47 -7.52 13.38
CA GLU A 43 7.89 -7.98 14.71
C GLU A 43 7.94 -9.52 14.84
N ARG A 44 7.30 -10.24 13.91
CA ARG A 44 7.27 -11.72 13.85
C ARG A 44 8.14 -12.29 12.72
N GLY A 45 8.99 -11.47 12.11
CA GLY A 45 9.88 -11.89 11.03
C GLY A 45 9.19 -12.09 9.68
N ALA A 46 8.02 -11.48 9.48
CA ALA A 46 7.31 -11.47 8.21
C ALA A 46 7.29 -10.07 7.60
N ASP A 47 7.58 -9.97 6.31
CA ASP A 47 7.51 -8.70 5.58
C ASP A 47 6.05 -8.26 5.40
N GLY A 48 5.79 -6.97 5.63
CA GLY A 48 4.46 -6.39 5.51
C GLY A 48 4.50 -5.03 4.83
N ALA A 49 3.49 -4.76 4.01
CA ALA A 49 3.27 -3.46 3.41
C ALA A 49 1.78 -3.07 3.45
N CYS A 50 1.55 -1.77 3.45
CA CYS A 50 0.24 -1.13 3.37
C CYS A 50 0.21 -0.25 2.12
N LEU A 51 -0.79 -0.47 1.27
CA LEU A 51 -1.10 0.39 0.12
C LEU A 51 -2.33 1.25 0.43
N LEU A 52 -2.23 2.56 0.20
CA LEU A 52 -3.27 3.53 0.52
C LEU A 52 -3.63 4.33 -0.73
N GLY A 53 -4.78 4.04 -1.33
CA GLY A 53 -5.33 4.83 -2.42
C GLY A 53 -5.94 6.13 -1.91
N ALA A 54 -5.53 7.25 -2.49
CA ALA A 54 -6.22 8.52 -2.28
C ALA A 54 -7.65 8.41 -2.83
N CYS A 55 -8.63 8.63 -1.96
CA CYS A 55 -10.06 8.61 -2.26
C CYS A 55 -10.67 9.99 -2.00
N SER A 56 -11.71 10.31 -2.76
CA SER A 56 -12.52 11.52 -2.59
C SER A 56 -13.76 11.27 -1.74
N ASN A 57 -14.18 10.01 -1.63
CA ASN A 57 -15.27 9.56 -0.79
C ASN A 57 -14.79 8.45 0.15
N PRO A 58 -15.07 8.53 1.47
CA PRO A 58 -14.67 7.48 2.41
C PRO A 58 -15.35 6.13 2.14
N VAL A 59 -16.46 6.10 1.40
CA VAL A 59 -17.22 4.88 1.12
C VAL A 59 -17.46 4.76 -0.39
N ASN A 60 -17.29 3.56 -0.94
CA ASN A 60 -17.61 3.22 -2.33
C ASN A 60 -16.83 4.01 -3.43
N ASP A 61 -15.60 4.47 -3.15
CA ASP A 61 -14.71 5.04 -4.17
C ASP A 61 -14.06 3.91 -5.00
N LYS A 62 -14.77 3.45 -6.04
CA LYS A 62 -14.32 2.36 -6.92
C LYS A 62 -13.03 2.68 -7.65
N GLU A 63 -12.85 3.93 -8.06
CA GLU A 63 -11.68 4.37 -8.80
C GLU A 63 -10.42 4.32 -7.94
N ALA A 64 -10.51 4.76 -6.67
CA ALA A 64 -9.42 4.58 -5.71
C ALA A 64 -9.09 3.10 -5.50
N GLY A 65 -10.11 2.25 -5.33
CA GLY A 65 -9.94 0.81 -5.20
C GLY A 65 -9.24 0.18 -6.41
N ASN A 66 -9.67 0.51 -7.63
CA ASN A 66 -9.08 -0.01 -8.87
C ASN A 66 -7.62 0.42 -9.04
N ARG A 67 -7.28 1.68 -8.71
CA ARG A 67 -5.88 2.16 -8.73
C ARG A 67 -5.02 1.40 -7.74
N THR A 68 -5.48 1.24 -6.50
CA THR A 68 -4.75 0.48 -5.46
C THR A 68 -4.58 -0.98 -5.87
N LEU A 69 -5.62 -1.62 -6.42
CA LEU A 69 -5.54 -2.98 -6.95
C LEU A 69 -4.51 -3.07 -8.08
N GLY A 70 -4.52 -2.14 -9.03
CA GLY A 70 -3.55 -2.13 -10.13
C GLY A 70 -2.10 -2.05 -9.64
N VAL A 71 -1.82 -1.24 -8.62
CA VAL A 71 -0.48 -1.17 -7.99
C VAL A 71 -0.15 -2.46 -7.26
N LEU A 72 -1.08 -3.01 -6.49
CA LEU A 72 -0.90 -4.28 -5.78
C LEU A 72 -0.53 -5.40 -6.76
N SER A 73 -1.31 -5.55 -7.83
CA SER A 73 -1.13 -6.60 -8.83
C SER A 73 0.21 -6.50 -9.52
N ARG A 74 0.58 -5.30 -10.02
CA ARG A 74 1.88 -5.08 -10.65
C ARG A 74 3.03 -5.35 -9.68
N GLY A 75 2.96 -4.87 -8.45
CA GLY A 75 4.01 -5.06 -7.45
C GLY A 75 4.19 -6.52 -7.01
N LEU A 76 3.14 -7.33 -7.12
CA LEU A 76 3.19 -8.78 -6.86
C LEU A 76 3.42 -9.63 -8.11
N GLY A 77 3.52 -9.03 -9.30
CA GLY A 77 3.63 -9.77 -10.57
C GLY A 77 2.35 -10.53 -10.96
N LEU A 78 1.19 -10.12 -10.46
CA LEU A 78 -0.10 -10.68 -10.82
C LEU A 78 -0.58 -10.03 -12.14
N GLY A 79 -0.76 -10.85 -13.18
CA GLY A 79 -1.18 -10.40 -14.51
C GLY A 79 -2.67 -10.06 -14.61
N ILE A 80 -3.09 -8.97 -13.97
CA ILE A 80 -4.42 -8.36 -14.09
C ILE A 80 -4.33 -6.86 -14.38
#